data_AF-A0A4Y9NLK9-F1
#
_entry.id   AF-A0A4Y9NLK9-F1
#
_cell.length_a   1.000
_cell.length_b   1.000
_cell.length_c   1.000
_cell.angle_alpha   90.00
_cell.angle_beta   90.00
_cell.angle_gamma   90.00
#
_symmetry.space_group_name_H-M   'P 1'
#
loop_
_entity.id
_entity.type
_entity.pdbx_description
1 polymer ?
#
loop_
_entity_poly.entity_id
_entity_poly.type
_entity_poly.pdbx_seq_one_letter_code
_entity_poly.pdbx_strand_id
1 'polypeptide(L)'
;MPELARAITAGAVRLAAATAAWLRLVAEFDDRGGWHGVGINSCAHWLAWQCGMAPVTTREHVRVARALRGLPEIAAAFGTGRLSYAKVRALTRIAAPDCEAALLEFALSATASQTERFCRAWRRADGPCQMVCVRARGPSLRLVPQLGARCDCDR
;
A
#
# COMPACT_ATOMS: atom_id res chain seq x y z
N MET A 1 -14.89 12.10 -27.41
CA MET A 1 -15.51 11.86 -26.08
C MET A 1 -14.62 12.34 -24.91
N PRO A 2 -14.08 13.59 -24.91
CA PRO A 2 -13.17 14.04 -23.86
C PRO A 2 -13.85 14.30 -22.49
N GLU A 3 -15.15 14.57 -22.47
CA GLU A 3 -15.91 14.76 -21.23
C GLU A 3 -16.10 13.45 -20.46
N LEU A 4 -16.52 12.38 -21.13
CA LEU A 4 -16.65 11.07 -20.50
C LEU A 4 -15.31 10.56 -19.94
N ALA A 5 -14.21 10.77 -20.68
CA ALA A 5 -12.87 10.43 -20.19
C ALA A 5 -12.53 11.18 -18.90
N ARG A 6 -12.80 12.49 -18.82
CA ARG A 6 -12.63 13.29 -17.58
C ARG A 6 -13.54 12.82 -16.45
N ALA A 7 -14.78 12.46 -16.75
CA ALA A 7 -15.72 11.95 -15.75
C ALA A 7 -15.24 10.62 -15.14
N ILE A 8 -14.73 9.71 -15.98
CA ILE A 8 -14.14 8.43 -15.56
C ILE A 8 -12.92 8.66 -14.66
N THR A 9 -11.98 9.52 -15.07
CA THR A 9 -10.76 9.76 -14.29
C THR A 9 -11.06 10.46 -12.97
N ALA A 10 -11.94 11.46 -12.96
CA ALA A 10 -12.39 12.11 -11.73
C ALA A 10 -13.16 11.15 -10.80
N GLY A 11 -13.95 10.24 -11.37
CA GLY A 11 -14.61 9.17 -10.63
C GLY A 11 -13.61 8.23 -9.94
N ALA A 12 -12.56 7.83 -10.64
CA ALA A 12 -11.50 6.99 -10.07
C ALA A 12 -10.79 7.66 -8.88
N VAL A 13 -10.51 8.97 -8.97
CA VAL A 13 -9.93 9.75 -7.86
C VAL A 13 -10.86 9.75 -6.65
N ARG A 14 -12.16 10.01 -6.85
CA ARG A 14 -13.15 10.00 -5.75
C ARG A 14 -13.30 8.62 -5.11
N LEU A 15 -13.32 7.55 -5.91
CA LEU A 15 -13.37 6.18 -5.39
C LEU A 15 -12.14 5.85 -4.55
N ALA A 16 -10.95 6.26 -4.99
CA ALA A 16 -9.72 6.08 -4.22
C ALA A 16 -9.77 6.83 -2.89
N ALA A 17 -10.13 8.11 -2.90
CA ALA A 17 -10.26 8.93 -1.70
C ALA A 17 -11.31 8.37 -0.72
N ALA A 18 -12.48 7.94 -1.22
CA ALA A 18 -13.52 7.32 -0.42
C ALA A 18 -13.05 5.99 0.20
N THR A 19 -12.34 5.17 -0.58
CA THR A 19 -11.75 3.92 -0.07
C THR A 19 -10.71 4.20 1.02
N ALA A 20 -9.87 5.22 0.85
CA ALA A 20 -8.91 5.64 1.87
C ALA A 20 -9.62 6.07 3.16
N ALA A 21 -10.70 6.85 3.04
CA ALA A 21 -11.49 7.28 4.19
C ALA A 21 -12.15 6.11 4.93
N TRP A 22 -12.72 5.16 4.19
CA TRP A 22 -13.31 3.95 4.75
C TRP A 22 -12.27 3.06 5.44
N LEU A 23 -11.09 2.86 4.83
CA LEU A 23 -10.01 2.06 5.44
C LEU A 23 -9.47 2.68 6.74
N ARG A 24 -9.53 4.00 6.90
CA ARG A 24 -9.20 4.66 8.17
C ARG A 24 -10.20 4.29 9.26
N LEU A 25 -11.50 4.22 8.94
CA LEU A 25 -12.53 3.75 9.87
C LEU A 25 -12.34 2.28 10.21
N VAL A 26 -12.00 1.44 9.22
CA VAL A 26 -11.67 0.03 9.47
C VAL A 26 -10.48 -0.10 10.41
N ALA A 27 -9.41 0.68 10.19
CA ALA A 27 -8.23 0.66 11.04
C ALA A 27 -8.55 1.06 12.47
N GLU A 28 -9.39 2.08 12.67
CA GLU A 28 -9.82 2.53 14.00
C GLU A 28 -10.74 1.52 14.68
N PHE A 29 -11.68 0.93 13.94
CA PHE A 29 -12.58 -0.09 14.45
C PHE A 29 -11.84 -1.37 14.85
N ASP A 30 -10.83 -1.76 14.08
CA ASP A 30 -9.96 -2.90 14.39
C ASP A 30 -9.10 -2.65 15.63
N ASP A 31 -8.50 -1.46 15.76
CA ASP A 31 -7.66 -1.03 16.90
C ASP A 31 -8.45 -0.97 18.21
N ARG A 32 -9.69 -0.46 18.15
CA ARG A 32 -10.60 -0.43 19.31
C ARG A 32 -11.22 -1.79 19.63
N GLY A 33 -10.94 -2.82 18.83
CA GLY A 33 -11.56 -4.13 19.00
C GLY A 33 -13.08 -4.11 18.82
N GLY A 34 -13.64 -3.19 18.04
CA GLY A 34 -15.10 -3.05 17.89
C GLY A 34 -15.80 -4.25 17.24
N TRP A 35 -15.03 -5.16 16.65
CA TRP A 35 -15.50 -6.40 16.05
C TRP A 35 -15.72 -7.53 17.06
N HIS A 36 -15.24 -7.41 18.30
CA HIS A 36 -15.39 -8.47 19.30
C HIS A 36 -16.86 -8.71 19.62
N GLY A 37 -17.28 -9.97 19.50
CA GLY A 37 -18.64 -10.41 19.76
C GLY A 37 -18.73 -11.93 19.66
N VAL A 38 -19.80 -12.49 20.21
CA VAL A 38 -20.01 -13.95 20.18
C VAL A 38 -20.01 -14.45 18.73
N GLY A 39 -19.14 -15.40 18.42
CA GLY A 39 -19.03 -16.01 17.08
C GLY A 39 -18.19 -15.23 16.05
N ILE A 40 -17.69 -14.03 16.38
CA ILE A 40 -16.78 -13.27 15.50
C ILE A 40 -15.33 -13.48 15.93
N ASN A 41 -14.48 -13.88 14.98
CA ASN A 41 -13.10 -14.31 15.25
C ASN A 41 -12.03 -13.30 14.79
N SER A 42 -12.43 -12.25 14.06
CA SER A 42 -11.53 -11.23 13.54
C SER A 42 -12.31 -10.05 12.95
N CYS A 43 -11.67 -8.89 12.84
CA CYS A 43 -12.23 -7.74 12.11
C CYS A 43 -12.57 -8.09 10.65
N ALA A 44 -11.77 -8.94 9.99
CA ALA A 44 -12.03 -9.37 8.62
C ALA A 44 -13.30 -10.25 8.51
N HIS A 45 -13.55 -11.10 9.50
CA HIS A 45 -14.78 -11.88 9.59
C HIS A 45 -15.99 -10.97 9.83
N TRP A 46 -15.87 -10.00 10.75
CA TRP A 46 -16.91 -9.00 10.98
C TRP A 46 -17.27 -8.23 9.70
N LEU A 47 -16.26 -7.73 8.97
CA LEU A 47 -16.47 -7.03 7.70
C LEU A 47 -17.09 -7.94 6.62
N ALA A 48 -16.73 -9.23 6.59
CA ALA A 48 -17.28 -10.14 5.59
C ALA A 48 -18.79 -10.31 5.79
N TRP A 49 -19.19 -10.46 7.05
CA TRP A 49 -20.60 -10.56 7.44
C TRP A 49 -21.36 -9.24 7.27
N GLN A 50 -20.85 -8.14 7.84
CA GLN A 50 -21.57 -6.86 7.90
C GLN A 50 -21.57 -6.09 6.58
N CYS A 51 -20.54 -6.24 5.75
CA CYS A 51 -20.43 -5.51 4.49
C CYS A 51 -20.63 -6.40 3.26
N GLY A 52 -21.02 -7.67 3.42
CA GLY A 52 -21.29 -8.58 2.30
C GLY A 52 -20.08 -8.83 1.40
N MET A 53 -18.87 -8.87 1.98
CA MET A 53 -17.62 -8.99 1.22
C MET A 53 -17.02 -10.39 1.33
N ALA A 54 -16.35 -10.83 0.26
CA ALA A 54 -15.63 -12.10 0.28
C ALA A 54 -14.50 -12.10 1.35
N PRO A 55 -14.27 -13.20 2.08
CA PRO A 55 -13.27 -13.25 3.14
C PRO A 55 -11.83 -12.90 2.71
N VAL A 56 -11.46 -13.22 1.47
CA VAL A 56 -10.12 -12.86 0.94
C VAL A 56 -9.99 -11.35 0.79
N THR A 57 -11.05 -10.68 0.33
CA THR A 57 -11.10 -9.23 0.15
C THR A 57 -11.03 -8.50 1.49
N THR A 58 -11.79 -8.94 2.49
CA THR A 58 -11.79 -8.28 3.81
C THR A 58 -10.46 -8.43 4.53
N ARG A 59 -9.80 -9.60 4.42
CA ARG A 59 -8.44 -9.77 4.95
C ARG A 59 -7.44 -8.82 4.30
N GLU A 60 -7.53 -8.61 2.98
CA GLU A 60 -6.66 -7.65 2.29
C GLU A 60 -6.94 -6.22 2.78
N HIS A 61 -8.20 -5.82 2.86
CA HIS A 61 -8.59 -4.50 3.36
C HIS A 61 -8.09 -4.25 4.79
N VAL A 62 -8.32 -5.20 5.71
CA VAL A 62 -7.84 -5.08 7.10
C VAL A 62 -6.31 -4.97 7.16
N ARG A 63 -5.58 -5.77 6.37
CA ARG A 63 -4.11 -5.65 6.29
C ARG A 63 -3.67 -4.27 5.79
N VAL A 64 -4.30 -3.76 4.73
CA VAL A 64 -3.99 -2.43 4.18
C VAL A 64 -4.32 -1.33 5.19
N ALA A 65 -5.48 -1.41 5.83
CA ALA A 65 -5.92 -0.47 6.86
C ALA A 65 -4.91 -0.37 8.01
N ARG A 66 -4.45 -1.52 8.53
CA ARG A 66 -3.41 -1.59 9.57
C ARG A 66 -2.10 -0.96 9.12
N ALA A 67 -1.61 -1.35 7.93
CA ALA A 67 -0.33 -0.86 7.41
C ALA A 67 -0.33 0.67 7.19
N LEU A 68 -1.44 1.24 6.71
CA LEU A 68 -1.55 2.68 6.46
C LEU A 68 -1.44 3.54 7.72
N ARG A 69 -1.66 2.99 8.93
CA ARG A 69 -1.45 3.73 10.19
C ARG A 69 0.01 4.14 10.39
N GLY A 70 0.96 3.36 9.87
CA GLY A 70 2.39 3.64 9.95
C GLY A 70 2.99 4.28 8.69
N LEU A 71 2.15 4.67 7.72
CA LEU A 71 2.57 5.17 6.41
C LEU A 71 1.81 6.46 6.06
N PRO A 72 2.09 7.59 6.76
CA PRO A 72 1.34 8.83 6.63
C PRO A 72 1.42 9.46 5.23
N GLU A 73 2.53 9.36 4.51
CA GLU A 73 2.68 9.97 3.18
C GLU A 73 1.85 9.22 2.13
N ILE A 74 1.91 7.88 2.16
CA ILE A 74 1.10 7.02 1.30
C ILE A 74 -0.39 7.19 1.63
N ALA A 75 -0.74 7.24 2.92
CA ALA A 75 -2.10 7.48 3.37
C ALA A 75 -2.63 8.84 2.87
N ALA A 76 -1.84 9.90 2.96
CA ALA A 76 -2.20 11.23 2.47
C ALA A 76 -2.39 11.22 0.94
N ALA A 77 -1.46 10.63 0.19
CA ALA A 77 -1.56 10.53 -1.27
C ALA A 77 -2.80 9.74 -1.70
N PHE A 78 -3.11 8.65 -1.02
CA PHE A 78 -4.31 7.87 -1.25
C PHE A 78 -5.59 8.63 -0.90
N GLY A 79 -5.59 9.37 0.22
CA GLY A 79 -6.70 10.24 0.63
C GLY A 79 -7.04 11.33 -0.39
N THR A 80 -6.04 11.81 -1.13
CA THR A 80 -6.25 12.75 -2.25
C THR A 80 -6.56 12.07 -3.59
N GLY A 81 -6.62 10.74 -3.63
CA GLY A 81 -6.81 9.94 -4.84
C GLY A 81 -5.65 9.98 -5.85
N ARG A 82 -4.46 10.42 -5.42
CA ARG A 82 -3.22 10.37 -6.25
C ARG A 82 -2.68 8.96 -6.40
N LEU A 83 -2.98 8.08 -5.44
CA LEU A 83 -2.74 6.64 -5.54
C LEU A 83 -4.05 5.89 -5.66
N SER A 84 -4.07 4.83 -6.47
CA SER A 84 -5.18 3.89 -6.51
C SER A 84 -5.02 2.82 -5.42
N TYR A 85 -6.12 2.19 -5.01
CA TYR A 85 -6.10 1.09 -4.05
C TYR A 85 -5.14 -0.05 -4.48
N ALA A 86 -5.05 -0.33 -5.78
CA ALA A 86 -4.13 -1.34 -6.32
C ALA A 86 -2.65 -0.99 -6.08
N LYS A 87 -2.25 0.28 -6.20
CA LYS A 87 -0.90 0.72 -5.83
C LYS A 87 -0.68 0.58 -4.33
N VAL A 88 -1.62 1.09 -3.53
CA VAL A 88 -1.52 1.11 -2.06
C VAL A 88 -1.40 -0.31 -1.48
N ARG A 89 -2.24 -1.25 -1.93
CA ARG A 89 -2.19 -2.64 -1.44
C ARG A 89 -0.87 -3.34 -1.80
N ALA A 90 -0.20 -2.92 -2.87
CA ALA A 90 1.11 -3.45 -3.26
C ALA A 90 2.23 -2.83 -2.41
N LEU A 91 2.23 -1.49 -2.27
CA LEU A 91 3.21 -0.74 -1.48
C LEU A 91 3.22 -1.17 -0.01
N THR A 92 2.06 -1.29 0.61
CA THR A 92 1.89 -1.72 2.01
C THR A 92 2.38 -3.15 2.32
N ARG A 93 2.94 -3.87 1.34
CA ARG A 93 3.61 -5.17 1.57
C ARG A 93 5.12 -5.03 1.80
N ILE A 94 5.70 -3.88 1.47
CA ILE A 94 7.14 -3.61 1.55
C ILE A 94 7.47 -2.27 2.23
N ALA A 95 6.51 -1.34 2.26
CA ALA A 95 6.75 -0.01 2.78
C ALA A 95 6.97 -0.06 4.30
N ALA A 96 8.06 0.58 4.70
CA ALA A 96 8.42 0.92 6.07
C ALA A 96 8.73 2.43 6.12
N PRO A 97 8.74 3.06 7.31
CA PRO A 97 8.88 4.52 7.42
C PRO A 97 10.15 5.09 6.76
N ASP A 98 11.24 4.33 6.71
CA ASP A 98 12.53 4.72 6.14
C ASP A 98 12.56 4.72 4.60
N CYS A 99 11.69 3.94 3.95
CA CYS A 99 11.59 3.82 2.50
C CYS A 99 10.28 4.37 1.92
N GLU A 100 9.36 4.85 2.76
CA GLU A 100 8.03 5.30 2.38
C GLU A 100 8.06 6.38 1.29
N ALA A 101 8.85 7.44 1.50
CA ALA A 101 8.93 8.57 0.58
C ALA A 101 9.43 8.15 -0.82
N ALA A 102 10.47 7.31 -0.88
CA ALA A 102 11.03 6.81 -2.14
C ALA A 102 10.02 5.90 -2.88
N LEU A 103 9.31 5.05 -2.14
CA LEU A 103 8.26 4.20 -2.66
C LEU A 103 7.07 4.99 -3.21
N LEU A 104 6.68 6.06 -2.50
CA LEU A 104 5.63 6.96 -2.93
C LEU A 104 6.02 7.69 -4.23
N GLU A 105 7.22 8.25 -4.31
CA GLU A 105 7.73 8.93 -5.50
C GLU A 105 7.69 8.01 -6.74
N PHE A 106 8.18 6.78 -6.58
CA PHE A 106 8.08 5.77 -7.64
C PHE A 106 6.62 5.47 -8.02
N ALA A 107 5.75 5.22 -7.05
CA ALA A 107 4.37 4.85 -7.31
C ALA A 107 3.56 5.97 -7.98
N LEU A 108 3.91 7.25 -7.78
CA LEU A 108 3.26 8.37 -8.45
C LEU A 108 3.57 8.43 -9.95
N SER A 109 4.75 7.96 -10.36
CA SER A 109 5.17 7.91 -11.77
C SER A 109 4.92 6.57 -12.46
N ALA A 110 4.64 5.50 -11.71
CA ALA A 110 4.40 4.16 -12.24
C ALA A 110 2.92 3.83 -12.44
N THR A 111 2.60 2.89 -13.33
CA THR A 111 1.28 2.24 -13.39
C THR A 111 1.09 1.28 -12.20
N ALA A 112 -0.16 0.89 -11.93
CA ALA A 112 -0.45 -0.12 -10.89
C ALA A 112 0.28 -1.44 -11.16
N SER A 113 0.33 -1.91 -12.42
CA SER A 113 1.00 -3.16 -12.77
C SER A 113 2.53 -3.07 -12.61
N GLN A 114 3.15 -1.94 -12.96
CA GLN A 114 4.58 -1.69 -12.70
C GLN A 114 4.86 -1.66 -11.20
N THR A 115 4.00 -1.02 -10.41
CA THR A 115 4.11 -0.98 -8.94
C THR A 115 4.04 -2.39 -8.35
N GLU A 116 3.06 -3.19 -8.77
CA GLU A 116 2.90 -4.58 -8.32
C GLU A 116 4.10 -5.46 -8.68
N ARG A 117 4.64 -5.34 -9.91
CA ARG A 117 5.83 -6.07 -10.34
C ARG A 117 7.05 -5.68 -9.50
N PHE A 118 7.25 -4.39 -9.28
CA PHE A 118 8.33 -3.86 -8.45
C PHE A 118 8.25 -4.38 -7.01
N CYS A 119 7.09 -4.24 -6.34
CA CYS A 119 6.90 -4.74 -4.97
C CYS A 119 7.03 -6.27 -4.87
N ARG A 120 6.74 -7.02 -5.94
CA ARG A 120 6.96 -8.47 -5.98
C ARG A 120 8.44 -8.82 -6.13
N ALA A 121 9.19 -8.06 -6.92
CA ALA A 121 10.63 -8.24 -7.08
C ALA A 121 11.38 -7.90 -5.78
N TRP A 122 11.02 -6.77 -5.16
CA TRP A 122 11.61 -6.34 -3.89
C TRP A 122 11.47 -7.42 -2.80
N ARG A 123 10.26 -7.96 -2.57
CA ARG A 123 10.05 -9.02 -1.56
C ARG A 123 10.86 -10.30 -1.78
N ARG A 124 11.33 -10.56 -3.01
CA ARG A 124 12.20 -11.72 -3.29
C ARG A 124 13.66 -11.41 -3.01
N ALA A 125 14.05 -10.14 -3.13
CA ALA A 125 15.42 -9.67 -2.90
C ALA A 125 15.69 -9.41 -1.41
N ASP A 126 14.68 -8.98 -0.64
CA ASP A 126 14.75 -8.76 0.81
C ASP A 126 14.79 -10.06 1.64
N GLY A 127 15.72 -10.97 1.31
CA GLY A 127 16.35 -11.77 2.37
C GLY A 127 17.05 -10.82 3.38
N PRO A 128 17.44 -11.30 4.58
CA PRO A 128 17.91 -10.43 5.66
C PRO A 128 19.27 -9.77 5.33
N CYS A 129 19.28 -8.74 4.48
CA CYS A 129 20.33 -7.72 4.40
C CYS A 129 19.91 -6.60 3.44
N GLN A 130 19.60 -5.43 4.03
CA GLN A 130 19.73 -4.06 3.52
C GLN A 130 19.48 -3.76 2.03
N MET A 131 18.44 -2.97 1.76
CA MET A 131 18.30 -2.29 0.47
C MET A 131 17.62 -0.91 0.62
N VAL A 132 18.39 0.18 0.51
CA VAL A 132 17.87 1.50 0.08
C VAL A 132 18.91 2.21 -0.80
N CYS A 133 18.54 2.42 -2.06
CA CYS A 133 18.71 3.70 -2.78
C CYS A 133 17.94 3.65 -4.10
N VAL A 134 16.97 4.55 -4.29
CA VAL A 134 16.45 4.85 -5.64
C VAL A 134 16.53 6.35 -5.86
N ARG A 135 17.49 6.73 -6.72
CA ARG A 135 17.35 7.93 -7.53
C ARG A 135 17.71 7.56 -8.97
N ALA A 136 16.75 7.70 -9.89
CA ALA A 136 17.03 7.65 -11.31
C ALA A 136 16.18 8.71 -12.02
N ARG A 137 16.85 9.70 -12.61
CA ARG A 137 16.26 10.55 -13.66
C ARG A 137 16.24 9.70 -14.95
N GLY A 138 15.06 9.29 -15.41
CA GLY A 138 14.88 8.64 -16.72
C GLY A 138 13.83 7.50 -16.74
N PRO A 139 13.32 7.10 -17.92
CA PRO A 139 12.20 6.15 -18.07
C PRO A 139 12.54 4.67 -17.82
N SER A 140 13.77 4.36 -17.41
CA SER A 140 14.25 2.99 -17.15
C SER A 140 14.92 2.90 -15.78
N LEU A 141 14.11 2.62 -14.75
CA LEU A 141 14.60 2.25 -13.41
C LEU A 141 15.32 0.90 -13.49
N ARG A 142 16.64 0.90 -13.31
CA ARG A 142 17.41 -0.31 -13.00
C ARG A 142 17.67 -0.33 -11.50
N LEU A 143 17.38 -1.47 -10.86
CA LEU A 143 17.99 -1.79 -9.57
C LEU A 143 19.49 -1.96 -9.83
N VAL A 144 20.32 -1.16 -9.18
CA VAL A 144 21.77 -1.36 -9.17
C VAL A 144 22.15 -1.75 -7.74
N PRO A 145 22.74 -2.93 -7.50
CA PRO A 145 23.36 -3.22 -6.22
C PRO A 145 24.63 -2.38 -6.08
N GLN A 146 24.77 -1.61 -5.00
CA GLN A 146 26.07 -1.01 -4.67
C GLN A 146 26.97 -2.13 -4.14
N LEU A 147 28.10 -2.34 -4.83
CA LEU A 147 29.23 -3.08 -4.29
C LEU A 147 29.93 -2.19 -3.25
N GLY A 148 30.04 -2.66 -2.01
CA GLY A 148 31.12 -2.27 -1.11
C GLY A 148 30.79 -1.29 0.01
N ALA A 149 30.36 -1.84 1.14
CA ALA A 149 31.03 -1.62 2.42
C ALA A 149 30.68 -2.82 3.32
N ARG A 150 31.66 -3.67 3.58
CA ARG A 150 31.52 -4.76 4.56
C ARG A 150 31.22 -4.11 5.92
N CYS A 151 30.05 -4.35 6.49
CA CYS A 151 29.83 -4.15 7.91
C CYS A 151 30.25 -5.44 8.61
N ASP A 152 31.34 -5.33 9.35
CA ASP A 152 31.92 -6.35 10.22
C ASP A 152 31.00 -6.48 11.45
N CYS A 153 30.12 -7.48 11.47
CA CYS A 153 29.26 -7.80 12.61
C CYS A 153 29.33 -9.30 12.92
N ASP A 154 30.55 -9.81 13.11
CA ASP A 154 30.84 -10.96 13.96
C ASP A 154 31.75 -10.46 15.10
N ARG A 155 31.17 -9.82 16.11
CA ARG A 155 31.76 -9.71 17.45
C ARG A 155 30.73 -9.39 18.52
#